data_AF-A0A1Q9E7W0-F1
#
_entry.id   AF-A0A1Q9E7W0-F1
#
_cell.length_a   1.000
_cell.length_b   1.000
_cell.length_c   1.000
_cell.angle_alpha   90.00
_cell.angle_beta   90.00
_cell.angle_gamma   90.00
#
_symmetry.space_group_name_H-M   'P 1'
#
loop_
_entity.id
_entity.type
_entity.pdbx_description
1 polymer ?
#
loop_
_entity_poly.entity_id
_entity_poly.type
_entity_poly.pdbx_seq_one_letter_code
_entity_poly.pdbx_strand_id
1 'polypeptide(L)'
;MDRARSLWGFWCIQSQCLQNMLVLLSACNASAAIPTSQQKRPLHVPVAMAESSEALRRLGLPLHSMCPIQLRASAPAPGSRGGVKAPGPTDPEIRDARPGPGPGPGAGPGSLDAESMEHVKARMQEAVAELGLTAALLPVDPHPPYYEQSLEWRRDRLGASSVEELCKSVVMENTKLEGDADGRVRSVLVVVQYVAKLHKEKLIKVVQAMEAERGLPALGKKQYNMRLLEGAACQAITGCGHNAVTPLKQDLPIVLSDAITNLPSGQFWLGGGHVDLKLRLQVEEAIRVMKMTVADVTA
;
A
#
# COMPACT_ATOMS: atom_id res chain seq x y z
N MET A 1 -14.13 -52.29 9.11
CA MET A 1 -14.06 -52.21 7.63
C MET A 1 -15.24 -51.38 7.10
N ASP A 2 -15.33 -50.08 7.43
CA ASP A 2 -16.43 -49.24 6.89
C ASP A 2 -16.22 -47.71 7.01
N ARG A 3 -15.08 -47.18 6.58
CA ARG A 3 -14.86 -45.71 6.41
C ARG A 3 -13.91 -45.36 5.27
N ALA A 4 -14.00 -46.05 4.13
CA ALA A 4 -13.09 -45.82 3.00
C ALA A 4 -13.80 -45.63 1.63
N ARG A 5 -15.10 -45.28 1.62
CA ARG A 5 -15.88 -45.16 0.36
C ARG A 5 -16.44 -43.77 0.05
N SER A 6 -16.22 -42.74 0.86
CA SER A 6 -16.78 -41.39 0.58
C SER A 6 -15.81 -40.39 -0.07
N LEU A 7 -14.53 -40.73 -0.22
CA LEU A 7 -13.51 -39.78 -0.72
C LEU A 7 -13.20 -39.90 -2.22
N TRP A 8 -13.72 -40.91 -2.91
CA TRP A 8 -13.47 -41.11 -4.35
C TRP A 8 -14.47 -40.40 -5.28
N GLY A 9 -15.62 -39.95 -4.75
CA GLY A 9 -16.64 -39.24 -5.55
C GLY A 9 -16.32 -37.77 -5.83
N PHE A 10 -15.58 -37.10 -4.93
CA PHE A 10 -15.30 -35.67 -5.04
C PHE A 10 -14.16 -35.33 -6.02
N TRP A 11 -13.23 -36.26 -6.24
CA TRP A 11 -12.10 -36.04 -7.15
C TRP A 11 -12.44 -36.25 -8.63
N CYS A 12 -13.49 -37.02 -8.94
CA CYS A 12 -13.90 -37.27 -10.32
C CYS A 12 -14.62 -36.06 -10.96
N ILE A 13 -15.32 -35.24 -10.16
CA ILE A 13 -16.11 -34.10 -10.64
C ILE A 13 -15.23 -32.88 -10.96
N GLN A 14 -14.10 -32.69 -10.25
CA GLN A 14 -13.18 -31.58 -10.55
C GLN A 14 -12.32 -31.82 -11.80
N SER A 15 -12.05 -33.08 -12.18
CA SER A 15 -11.24 -33.39 -13.37
C SER A 15 -12.00 -33.12 -14.68
N GLN A 16 -13.33 -33.34 -14.70
CA GLN A 16 -14.15 -33.13 -15.90
C GLN A 16 -14.39 -31.65 -16.24
N CYS A 17 -14.35 -30.74 -15.25
CA CYS A 17 -14.46 -29.29 -15.48
C CYS A 17 -13.21 -28.68 -16.13
N LEU A 18 -12.02 -29.24 -15.89
CA LEU A 18 -10.77 -28.72 -16.46
C LEU A 18 -10.57 -29.13 -17.92
N GLN A 19 -11.12 -30.27 -18.35
CA GLN A 19 -11.03 -30.70 -19.76
C GLN A 19 -12.00 -29.93 -20.69
N ASN A 20 -13.12 -29.40 -20.19
CA ASN A 20 -14.02 -28.57 -21.00
C ASN A 20 -13.55 -27.13 -21.17
N MET A 21 -12.68 -26.61 -20.30
CA MET A 21 -12.15 -25.25 -20.43
C MET A 21 -11.01 -25.13 -21.46
N LEU A 22 -10.33 -26.25 -21.76
CA LEU A 22 -9.22 -26.29 -22.73
C LEU A 22 -9.69 -26.36 -24.19
N VAL A 23 -10.93 -26.79 -24.47
CA VAL A 23 -11.51 -26.86 -25.82
C VAL A 23 -12.01 -25.48 -26.29
N LEU A 24 -12.38 -24.58 -25.38
CA LEU A 24 -12.88 -23.24 -25.71
C LEU A 24 -11.78 -22.21 -26.04
N LEU A 25 -10.53 -22.45 -25.64
CA LEU A 25 -9.40 -21.55 -25.93
C LEU A 25 -8.73 -21.80 -27.28
N SER A 26 -9.11 -22.85 -28.02
CA SER A 26 -8.55 -23.16 -29.34
C SER A 26 -9.38 -22.59 -30.52
N ALA A 27 -10.48 -21.88 -30.26
CA ALA A 27 -11.43 -21.44 -31.31
C ALA A 27 -11.34 -19.94 -31.68
N CYS A 28 -10.48 -19.14 -31.06
CA CYS A 28 -10.41 -17.69 -31.30
C CYS A 28 -9.26 -17.23 -32.23
N ASN A 29 -8.61 -18.15 -32.96
CA ASN A 29 -7.51 -17.79 -33.86
C ASN A 29 -7.81 -18.20 -35.31
N ALA A 30 -8.65 -17.43 -36.00
CA ALA A 30 -8.75 -17.43 -37.45
C ALA A 30 -9.42 -16.16 -37.98
N SER A 31 -8.85 -15.60 -39.05
CA SER A 31 -9.33 -14.50 -39.92
C SER A 31 -9.17 -13.06 -39.38
N ALA A 32 -8.64 -12.10 -40.13
CA ALA A 32 -8.22 -12.09 -41.54
C ALA A 32 -7.27 -10.91 -41.83
N ALA A 33 -6.49 -11.10 -42.89
CA ALA A 33 -5.58 -10.14 -43.49
C ALA A 33 -6.28 -9.08 -44.38
N ILE A 34 -5.51 -8.04 -44.66
CA ILE A 34 -5.77 -6.75 -45.32
C ILE A 34 -6.15 -6.90 -46.82
N PRO A 35 -6.79 -5.89 -47.44
CA PRO A 35 -6.04 -5.19 -48.49
C PRO A 35 -6.17 -3.65 -48.47
N THR A 36 -5.08 -3.04 -48.91
CA THR A 36 -4.78 -1.63 -49.14
C THR A 36 -5.55 -1.06 -50.34
N SER A 37 -6.11 0.14 -50.24
CA SER A 37 -6.09 1.11 -51.36
C SER A 37 -6.27 2.55 -50.87
N GLN A 38 -5.46 3.45 -51.41
CA GLN A 38 -5.49 4.89 -51.17
C GLN A 38 -6.51 5.58 -52.09
N GLN A 39 -7.25 6.57 -51.57
CA GLN A 39 -7.53 7.78 -52.34
C GLN A 39 -7.85 8.99 -51.44
N LYS A 40 -7.20 10.11 -51.77
CA LYS A 40 -7.27 11.44 -51.14
C LYS A 40 -8.60 12.15 -51.47
N ARG A 41 -9.21 12.82 -50.48
CA ARG A 41 -9.46 14.29 -50.43
C ARG A 41 -10.28 14.70 -49.19
N PRO A 42 -10.20 15.98 -48.75
CA PRO A 42 -10.65 16.44 -47.44
C PRO A 42 -12.02 17.14 -47.49
N LEU A 43 -12.78 17.09 -46.38
CA LEU A 43 -13.46 18.23 -45.74
C LEU A 43 -14.43 17.76 -44.64
N HIS A 44 -14.62 18.67 -43.68
CA HIS A 44 -15.68 18.75 -42.68
C HIS A 44 -15.58 17.97 -41.37
N VAL A 45 -15.20 18.73 -40.34
CA VAL A 45 -15.55 18.55 -38.93
C VAL A 45 -17.07 18.73 -38.76
N PRO A 46 -17.72 17.91 -37.93
CA PRO A 46 -18.79 18.42 -37.09
C PRO A 46 -18.56 18.14 -35.60
N VAL A 47 -18.87 19.17 -34.83
CA VAL A 47 -19.10 19.18 -33.39
C VAL A 47 -20.34 18.33 -33.08
N ALA A 48 -20.26 17.45 -32.08
CA ALA A 48 -21.44 16.83 -31.46
C ALA A 48 -21.19 16.63 -29.96
N MET A 49 -21.53 17.69 -29.21
CA MET A 49 -22.01 17.59 -27.83
C MET A 49 -23.53 17.37 -27.90
N ALA A 50 -24.06 16.61 -26.94
CA ALA A 50 -25.48 16.37 -26.65
C ALA A 50 -26.14 15.11 -27.25
N GLU A 51 -25.78 13.92 -26.77
CA GLU A 51 -26.65 12.73 -26.77
C GLU A 51 -26.38 11.85 -25.52
N SER A 52 -26.77 12.32 -24.34
CA SER A 52 -26.72 11.47 -23.11
C SER A 52 -27.98 11.55 -22.22
N SER A 53 -28.99 12.34 -22.59
CA SER A 53 -30.27 12.39 -21.86
C SER A 53 -31.36 11.45 -22.40
N GLU A 54 -31.19 10.90 -23.60
CA GLU A 54 -32.15 9.96 -24.22
C GLU A 54 -31.96 8.51 -23.70
N ALA A 55 -30.75 8.18 -23.19
CA ALA A 55 -30.40 6.85 -22.69
C ALA A 55 -31.01 6.53 -21.32
N LEU A 56 -31.31 7.54 -20.49
CA LEU A 56 -31.86 7.36 -19.14
C LEU A 56 -33.39 7.21 -19.11
N ARG A 57 -34.09 7.53 -20.20
CA ARG A 57 -35.55 7.33 -20.32
C ARG A 57 -35.95 5.90 -20.70
N ARG A 58 -35.02 5.06 -21.16
CA ARG A 58 -35.27 3.67 -21.57
C ARG A 58 -35.20 2.63 -20.44
N LEU A 59 -34.83 3.05 -19.21
CA LEU A 59 -34.62 2.12 -18.09
C LEU A 59 -35.72 2.11 -17.02
N GLY A 60 -36.84 2.83 -17.22
CA GLY A 60 -38.07 2.59 -16.44
C GLY A 60 -37.95 2.70 -14.91
N LEU A 61 -37.04 3.54 -14.39
CA LEU A 61 -36.86 3.73 -12.94
C LEU A 61 -37.65 4.96 -12.43
N PRO A 62 -38.41 4.83 -11.32
CA PRO A 62 -39.23 5.92 -10.80
C PRO A 62 -38.40 7.01 -10.10
N LEU A 63 -38.60 8.26 -10.53
CA LEU A 63 -38.13 9.48 -9.89
C LEU A 63 -39.05 9.84 -8.73
N HIS A 64 -38.67 9.54 -7.48
CA HIS A 64 -39.26 10.17 -6.28
C HIS A 64 -38.15 10.55 -5.29
N SER A 65 -38.36 11.70 -4.64
CA SER A 65 -37.56 12.32 -3.57
C SER A 65 -36.37 13.21 -3.98
N MET A 66 -36.67 14.34 -4.62
CA MET A 66 -35.88 15.55 -4.40
C MET A 66 -36.52 16.36 -3.26
N CYS A 67 -35.87 16.38 -2.10
CA CYS A 67 -36.17 17.31 -1.01
C CYS A 67 -35.31 18.57 -1.17
N PRO A 68 -35.90 19.79 -1.21
CA PRO A 68 -35.15 21.03 -1.18
C PRO A 68 -34.91 21.46 0.27
N ILE A 69 -33.66 21.51 0.72
CA ILE A 69 -33.31 22.20 1.96
C ILE A 69 -32.87 23.62 1.61
N GLN A 70 -33.67 24.56 2.12
CA GLN A 70 -33.60 25.99 1.95
C GLN A 70 -32.30 26.58 2.50
N LEU A 71 -31.63 27.40 1.69
CA LEU A 71 -30.72 28.44 2.18
C LEU A 71 -31.52 29.47 2.98
N ARG A 72 -31.13 29.72 4.23
CA ARG A 72 -31.51 30.92 4.96
C ARG A 72 -30.25 31.71 5.30
N ALA A 73 -30.13 32.86 4.64
CA ALA A 73 -29.19 33.91 5.00
C ALA A 73 -29.71 34.65 6.25
N SER A 74 -28.81 34.94 7.19
CA SER A 74 -29.01 35.94 8.24
C SER A 74 -27.74 36.79 8.35
N ALA A 75 -27.91 38.09 8.13
CA ALA A 75 -26.92 39.13 8.33
C ALA A 75 -26.95 39.66 9.79
N PRO A 76 -25.93 40.42 10.25
CA PRO A 76 -25.57 40.55 11.67
C PRO A 76 -25.97 41.88 12.32
N ALA A 77 -25.94 41.94 13.66
CA ALA A 77 -25.87 43.17 14.47
C ALA A 77 -25.38 42.84 15.92
N PRO A 78 -25.04 43.82 16.79
CA PRO A 78 -23.64 44.15 17.09
C PRO A 78 -23.23 44.04 18.57
N GLY A 79 -21.91 43.90 18.79
CA GLY A 79 -21.15 44.53 19.88
C GLY A 79 -21.33 44.05 21.32
N SER A 80 -20.26 43.54 21.94
CA SER A 80 -19.61 44.21 23.10
C SER A 80 -18.40 43.43 23.65
N ARG A 81 -17.36 44.21 23.99
CA ARG A 81 -16.35 44.10 25.08
C ARG A 81 -15.77 42.70 25.34
N GLY A 82 -14.46 42.48 25.14
CA GLY A 82 -13.39 43.20 25.84
C GLY A 82 -12.96 42.37 27.05
N GLY A 83 -12.00 41.47 26.86
CA GLY A 83 -11.45 40.60 27.90
C GLY A 83 -10.18 39.91 27.42
N VAL A 84 -9.04 40.58 27.62
CA VAL A 84 -7.71 40.03 27.39
C VAL A 84 -7.46 38.94 28.45
N LYS A 85 -7.28 37.69 28.03
CA LYS A 85 -6.84 36.59 28.90
C LYS A 85 -5.55 35.99 28.32
N ALA A 86 -4.55 35.89 29.18
CA ALA A 86 -3.19 35.48 28.90
C ALA A 86 -3.09 34.11 28.19
N PRO A 87 -2.02 33.88 27.38
CA PRO A 87 -1.81 32.61 26.71
C PRO A 87 -1.45 31.53 27.73
N GLY A 88 -2.25 30.45 27.73
CA GLY A 88 -1.93 29.19 28.40
C GLY A 88 -0.81 28.42 27.68
N PRO A 89 -0.24 27.40 28.34
CA PRO A 89 0.99 26.74 27.90
C PRO A 89 0.78 26.02 26.56
N THR A 90 1.69 26.33 25.62
CA THR A 90 1.85 25.68 24.34
C THR A 90 2.10 24.18 24.51
N ASP A 91 1.31 23.36 23.81
CA ASP A 91 1.62 21.95 23.55
C ASP A 91 3.01 21.83 22.91
N PRO A 92 3.79 20.78 23.23
CA PRO A 92 5.12 20.61 22.67
C PRO A 92 5.03 20.30 21.18
N GLU A 93 5.47 21.23 20.35
CA GLU A 93 5.88 21.03 18.97
C GLU A 93 6.70 19.75 18.85
N ILE A 94 6.24 18.81 18.02
CA ILE A 94 7.08 17.76 17.45
C ILE A 94 8.03 18.47 16.49
N ARG A 95 9.16 18.90 17.05
CA ARG A 95 10.29 19.46 16.32
C ARG A 95 10.73 18.47 15.24
N ASP A 96 10.95 19.00 14.04
CA ASP A 96 11.69 18.34 12.98
C ASP A 96 12.99 17.78 13.55
N ALA A 97 13.06 16.46 13.62
CA ALA A 97 14.25 15.75 14.01
C ALA A 97 15.29 15.94 12.89
N ARG A 98 16.17 16.92 13.07
CA ARG A 98 17.54 16.77 12.55
C ARG A 98 18.10 15.50 13.19
N PRO A 99 18.58 14.51 12.41
CA PRO A 99 19.29 13.39 13.02
C PRO A 99 20.53 13.95 13.71
N GLY A 100 20.64 13.71 15.02
CA GLY A 100 21.86 14.01 15.78
C GLY A 100 23.01 13.15 15.26
N PRO A 101 24.28 13.56 15.50
CA PRO A 101 25.43 12.77 15.10
C PRO A 101 25.37 11.42 15.82
N GLY A 102 25.31 10.34 15.03
CA GLY A 102 25.31 8.98 15.56
C GLY A 102 26.56 8.71 16.40
N PRO A 103 26.49 7.79 17.38
CA PRO A 103 27.66 7.39 18.14
C PRO A 103 28.69 6.77 17.18
N GLY A 104 29.94 7.23 17.27
CA GLY A 104 31.06 6.69 16.49
C GLY A 104 31.30 5.20 16.73
N PRO A 105 32.17 4.56 15.92
CA PRO A 105 32.30 3.11 15.89
C PRO A 105 33.04 2.61 17.14
N GLY A 106 32.26 2.25 18.16
CA GLY A 106 32.72 1.44 19.27
C GLY A 106 32.72 -0.03 18.86
N ALA A 107 33.91 -0.58 18.64
CA ALA A 107 34.14 -2.00 18.43
C ALA A 107 33.62 -2.80 19.64
N GLY A 108 32.67 -3.70 19.40
CA GLY A 108 32.18 -4.72 20.33
C GLY A 108 31.90 -6.02 19.55
N PRO A 109 32.20 -7.20 20.13
CA PRO A 109 32.45 -8.42 19.36
C PRO A 109 31.17 -9.21 19.04
N GLY A 110 31.10 -9.75 17.82
CA GLY A 110 30.15 -10.79 17.42
C GLY A 110 29.09 -10.36 16.42
N SER A 111 29.47 -9.91 15.22
CA SER A 111 28.52 -9.80 14.11
C SER A 111 28.24 -11.20 13.57
N LEU A 112 27.08 -11.75 13.92
CA LEU A 112 26.40 -12.71 13.05
C LEU A 112 26.31 -12.06 11.66
N ASP A 113 26.76 -12.79 10.65
CA ASP A 113 27.19 -12.26 9.36
C ASP A 113 26.17 -11.28 8.74
N ALA A 114 26.59 -10.03 8.53
CA ALA A 114 25.79 -9.09 7.75
C ALA A 114 25.67 -9.65 6.32
N GLU A 115 24.48 -10.13 5.97
CA GLU A 115 24.20 -10.71 4.65
C GLU A 115 24.57 -9.69 3.56
N SER A 116 25.35 -10.12 2.56
CA SER A 116 25.79 -9.23 1.48
C SER A 116 24.58 -8.75 0.66
N MET A 117 24.65 -7.51 0.15
CA MET A 117 23.59 -6.94 -0.69
C MET A 117 23.25 -7.83 -1.88
N GLU A 118 24.25 -8.47 -2.51
CA GLU A 118 24.03 -9.37 -3.65
C GLU A 118 23.25 -10.64 -3.27
N HIS A 119 23.50 -11.24 -2.10
CA HIS A 119 22.72 -12.38 -1.62
C HIS A 119 21.27 -11.97 -1.33
N VAL A 120 21.07 -10.82 -0.65
CA VAL A 120 19.73 -10.29 -0.41
C VAL A 120 19.01 -10.02 -1.72
N LYS A 121 19.68 -9.40 -2.69
CA LYS A 121 19.12 -9.09 -4.01
C LYS A 121 18.68 -10.36 -4.74
N ALA A 122 19.51 -11.39 -4.77
CA ALA A 122 19.16 -12.66 -5.39
C ALA A 122 17.90 -13.30 -4.74
N ARG A 123 17.85 -13.32 -3.40
CA ARG A 123 16.69 -13.82 -2.64
C ARG A 123 15.40 -13.03 -2.92
N MET A 124 15.53 -11.72 -3.12
CA MET A 124 14.39 -10.84 -3.44
C MET A 124 13.98 -10.94 -4.91
N GLN A 125 14.92 -11.18 -5.83
CA GLN A 125 14.61 -11.46 -7.23
C GLN A 125 13.81 -12.75 -7.37
N GLU A 126 14.18 -13.80 -6.63
CA GLU A 126 13.40 -15.02 -6.53
C GLU A 126 12.00 -14.75 -5.98
N ALA A 127 11.88 -13.98 -4.89
CA ALA A 127 10.58 -13.59 -4.33
C ALA A 127 9.67 -12.88 -5.34
N VAL A 128 10.25 -11.96 -6.12
CA VAL A 128 9.54 -11.23 -7.18
C VAL A 128 9.07 -12.19 -8.27
N ALA A 129 9.94 -13.13 -8.68
CA ALA A 129 9.61 -14.13 -9.70
C ALA A 129 8.52 -15.11 -9.24
N GLU A 130 8.61 -15.60 -8.00
CA GLU A 130 7.61 -16.49 -7.37
C GLU A 130 6.22 -15.84 -7.30
N LEU A 131 6.18 -14.54 -7.00
CA LEU A 131 4.94 -13.76 -6.95
C LEU A 131 4.44 -13.31 -8.32
N GLY A 132 5.26 -13.44 -9.38
CA GLY A 132 4.95 -12.92 -10.71
C GLY A 132 4.81 -11.40 -10.76
N LEU A 133 5.59 -10.68 -9.95
CA LEU A 133 5.55 -9.22 -9.86
C LEU A 133 6.40 -8.56 -10.97
N THR A 134 5.87 -7.47 -11.53
CA THR A 134 6.60 -6.54 -12.37
C THR A 134 7.36 -5.54 -11.48
N ALA A 135 8.37 -6.03 -10.78
CA ALA A 135 9.18 -5.24 -9.84
C ALA A 135 10.60 -4.97 -10.37
N ALA A 136 11.22 -3.88 -9.90
CA ALA A 136 12.64 -3.62 -10.12
C ALA A 136 13.39 -3.57 -8.80
N LEU A 137 14.54 -4.25 -8.74
CA LEU A 137 15.46 -4.20 -7.61
C LEU A 137 16.70 -3.41 -8.04
N LEU A 138 16.87 -2.22 -7.46
CA LEU A 138 17.92 -1.27 -7.80
C LEU A 138 18.92 -1.15 -6.66
N PRO A 139 20.16 -1.61 -6.85
CA PRO A 139 21.26 -1.29 -5.94
C PRO A 139 21.52 0.22 -5.93
N VAL A 140 21.74 0.78 -4.76
CA VAL A 140 22.20 2.16 -4.59
C VAL A 140 23.63 2.16 -4.07
N ASP A 141 24.42 3.14 -4.48
CA ASP A 141 25.83 3.19 -4.09
C ASP A 141 25.93 3.48 -2.58
N PRO A 142 26.80 2.77 -1.83
CA PRO A 142 27.01 3.05 -0.40
C PRO A 142 27.64 4.43 -0.15
N HIS A 143 28.25 5.04 -1.18
CA HIS A 143 28.90 6.33 -1.10
C HIS A 143 28.48 7.25 -2.28
N PRO A 144 27.89 8.42 -2.01
CA PRO A 144 27.52 8.94 -0.70
C PRO A 144 26.38 8.12 -0.05
N PRO A 145 26.30 8.05 1.30
CA PRO A 145 25.29 7.23 1.96
C PRO A 145 23.86 7.65 1.60
N TYR A 146 23.09 6.74 1.01
CA TYR A 146 21.75 6.99 0.48
C TYR A 146 20.82 7.71 1.48
N TYR A 147 20.83 7.27 2.74
CA TYR A 147 19.95 7.81 3.79
C TYR A 147 20.40 9.13 4.41
N GLU A 148 21.59 9.62 4.06
CA GLU A 148 22.08 10.95 4.46
C GLU A 148 21.72 12.02 3.41
N GLN A 149 21.30 11.61 2.21
CA GLN A 149 20.93 12.53 1.13
C GLN A 149 19.50 13.06 1.28
N SER A 150 19.19 14.19 0.63
CA SER A 150 17.84 14.75 0.57
C SER A 150 16.86 13.85 -0.19
N LEU A 151 15.55 14.08 -0.03
CA LEU A 151 14.54 13.30 -0.76
C LEU A 151 14.59 13.55 -2.27
N GLU A 152 14.93 14.76 -2.70
CA GLU A 152 15.08 15.13 -4.11
C GLU A 152 16.24 14.38 -4.74
N TRP A 153 17.38 14.30 -4.04
CA TRP A 153 18.52 13.51 -4.49
C TRP A 153 18.15 12.02 -4.64
N ARG A 154 17.42 11.47 -3.65
CA ARG A 154 16.97 10.08 -3.69
C ARG A 154 16.00 9.83 -4.83
N ARG A 155 15.08 10.76 -5.09
CA ARG A 155 14.15 10.71 -6.23
C ARG A 155 14.96 10.60 -7.53
N ASP A 156 15.90 11.52 -7.73
CA ASP A 156 16.72 11.57 -8.94
C ASP A 156 17.57 10.29 -9.09
N ARG A 157 18.14 9.80 -7.98
CA ARG A 157 18.93 8.54 -7.97
C ARG A 157 18.11 7.33 -8.37
N LEU A 158 16.83 7.27 -7.99
CA LEU A 158 15.93 6.16 -8.33
C LEU A 158 15.20 6.36 -9.66
N GLY A 159 15.30 7.54 -10.29
CA GLY A 159 14.50 7.89 -11.46
C GLY A 159 12.99 7.96 -11.15
N ALA A 160 12.64 8.28 -9.90
CA ALA A 160 11.26 8.53 -9.50
C ALA A 160 10.76 9.86 -10.09
N SER A 161 9.48 9.97 -10.44
CA SER A 161 8.95 11.20 -11.03
C SER A 161 8.75 12.32 -9.99
N SER A 162 8.60 11.95 -8.72
CA SER A 162 8.28 12.85 -7.62
C SER A 162 8.78 12.29 -6.28
N VAL A 163 8.90 13.13 -5.25
CA VAL A 163 9.34 12.67 -3.91
C VAL A 163 8.24 11.87 -3.20
N GLU A 164 7.01 12.04 -3.65
CA GLU A 164 5.80 11.35 -3.24
C GLU A 164 5.84 9.86 -3.63
N GLU A 165 6.59 9.48 -4.65
CA GLU A 165 6.82 8.06 -5.01
C GLU A 165 7.78 7.37 -4.03
N LEU A 166 8.53 8.12 -3.22
CA LEU A 166 9.43 7.55 -2.24
C LEU A 166 8.64 7.16 -1.01
N CYS A 167 8.58 5.86 -0.74
CA CYS A 167 7.87 5.26 0.38
C CYS A 167 8.82 4.59 1.36
N LYS A 168 8.33 4.42 2.58
CA LYS A 168 8.93 3.60 3.62
C LYS A 168 7.94 2.55 4.09
N SER A 169 8.49 1.39 4.40
CA SER A 169 7.83 0.26 5.02
C SER A 169 8.25 0.23 6.48
N VAL A 170 7.27 0.27 7.38
CA VAL A 170 7.50 0.24 8.82
C VAL A 170 6.62 -0.83 9.45
N VAL A 171 7.11 -1.49 10.49
CA VAL A 171 6.30 -2.45 11.25
C VAL A 171 5.73 -1.75 12.47
N MET A 172 4.41 -1.83 12.63
CA MET A 172 3.70 -1.33 13.79
C MET A 172 3.23 -2.51 14.63
N GLU A 173 3.58 -2.53 15.91
CA GLU A 173 3.19 -3.57 16.86
C GLU A 173 2.16 -3.01 17.86
N ASN A 174 1.11 -3.77 18.12
CA ASN A 174 0.22 -3.53 19.23
C ASN A 174 0.83 -4.06 20.54
N THR A 175 1.45 -3.18 21.32
CA THR A 175 2.14 -3.58 22.57
C THR A 175 1.19 -3.92 23.72
N LYS A 176 -0.13 -3.97 23.49
CA LYS A 176 -1.12 -4.45 24.46
C LYS A 176 -1.46 -5.92 24.27
N LEU A 177 -1.09 -6.51 23.13
CA LEU A 177 -1.25 -7.93 22.88
C LEU A 177 0.04 -8.64 23.33
N GLU A 178 -0.09 -9.60 24.23
CA GLU A 178 1.00 -10.44 24.72
C GLU A 178 0.78 -11.89 24.26
N GLY A 179 1.87 -12.64 24.07
CA GLY A 179 1.80 -14.07 23.75
C GLY A 179 1.13 -14.40 22.41
N ASP A 180 0.38 -15.50 22.39
CA ASP A 180 -0.48 -15.90 21.28
C ASP A 180 -1.71 -14.98 21.27
N ALA A 181 -1.81 -14.14 20.25
CA ALA A 181 -2.78 -13.05 20.21
C ALA A 181 -4.22 -13.52 19.90
N ASP A 182 -4.57 -14.78 20.13
CA ASP A 182 -5.88 -15.39 19.82
C ASP A 182 -6.33 -15.11 18.37
N GLY A 183 -5.40 -15.19 17.42
CA GLY A 183 -5.64 -14.89 16.00
C GLY A 183 -5.73 -13.39 15.64
N ARG A 184 -5.51 -12.49 16.61
CA ARG A 184 -5.48 -11.03 16.42
C ARG A 184 -4.22 -10.54 15.73
N VAL A 185 -4.31 -9.34 15.18
CA VAL A 185 -3.20 -8.72 14.47
C VAL A 185 -2.30 -8.01 15.48
N ARG A 186 -1.25 -8.71 15.92
CA ARG A 186 -0.22 -8.13 16.79
C ARG A 186 0.68 -7.14 16.05
N SER A 187 1.14 -7.51 14.86
CA SER A 187 2.07 -6.71 14.07
C SER A 187 1.52 -6.52 12.67
N VAL A 188 1.69 -5.33 12.12
CA VAL A 188 1.25 -4.95 10.77
C VAL A 188 2.39 -4.20 10.08
N LEU A 189 2.64 -4.54 8.82
CA LEU A 189 3.57 -3.77 7.98
C LEU A 189 2.78 -2.65 7.31
N VAL A 190 3.24 -1.42 7.46
CA VAL A 190 2.58 -0.24 6.90
C VAL A 190 3.50 0.42 5.88
N VAL A 191 2.99 0.63 4.67
CA VAL A 191 3.67 1.32 3.58
C VAL A 191 3.09 2.73 3.45
N VAL A 192 3.94 3.73 3.67
CA VAL A 192 3.57 5.16 3.62
C VAL A 192 4.65 5.96 2.88
N GLN A 193 4.28 7.11 2.32
CA GLN A 193 5.22 8.02 1.66
C GLN A 193 6.19 8.66 2.68
N TYR A 194 7.41 9.01 2.27
CA TYR A 194 8.39 9.68 3.15
C TYR A 194 7.91 11.05 3.62
N VAL A 195 7.17 11.76 2.77
CA VAL A 195 6.60 13.08 3.05
C VAL A 195 5.38 13.02 3.97
N ALA A 196 4.80 11.84 4.18
CA ALA A 196 3.60 11.65 4.98
C ALA A 196 3.91 11.20 6.42
N LYS A 197 3.04 11.62 7.35
CA LYS A 197 3.08 11.18 8.75
C LYS A 197 1.98 10.14 8.99
N LEU A 198 2.36 9.02 9.61
CA LEU A 198 1.41 7.94 9.95
C LEU A 198 0.48 8.37 11.08
N HIS A 199 -0.83 8.19 10.90
CA HIS A 199 -1.86 8.49 11.88
C HIS A 199 -2.31 7.20 12.60
N LYS A 200 -1.91 7.06 13.87
CA LYS A 200 -2.10 5.82 14.65
C LYS A 200 -3.56 5.43 14.85
N GLU A 201 -4.43 6.39 15.15
CA GLU A 201 -5.85 6.17 15.39
C GLU A 201 -6.57 5.67 14.13
N LYS A 202 -6.17 6.16 12.95
CA LYS A 202 -6.68 5.64 11.67
C LYS A 202 -6.19 4.20 11.46
N LEU A 203 -4.90 3.92 11.69
CA LEU A 203 -4.36 2.55 11.61
C LEU A 203 -5.08 1.58 12.56
N ILE A 204 -5.40 2.00 13.79
CA ILE A 204 -6.15 1.16 14.75
C ILE A 204 -7.52 0.77 14.18
N LYS A 205 -8.23 1.69 13.52
CA LYS A 205 -9.52 1.38 12.88
C LYS A 205 -9.36 0.36 11.75
N VAL A 206 -8.29 0.45 10.96
CA VAL A 206 -7.98 -0.52 9.90
C VAL A 206 -7.72 -1.90 10.49
N VAL A 207 -6.90 -1.99 11.54
CA VAL A 207 -6.62 -3.26 12.23
C VAL A 207 -7.89 -3.86 12.83
N GLN A 208 -8.75 -3.03 13.45
CA GLN A 208 -10.05 -3.48 13.97
C GLN A 208 -10.96 -4.02 12.85
N ALA A 209 -10.96 -3.39 11.67
CA ALA A 209 -11.72 -3.87 10.52
C ALA A 209 -11.18 -5.23 10.02
N MET A 210 -9.86 -5.39 9.91
CA MET A 210 -9.22 -6.66 9.56
C MET A 210 -9.57 -7.79 10.54
N GLU A 211 -9.60 -7.49 11.84
CA GLU A 211 -10.01 -8.45 12.86
C GLU A 211 -11.50 -8.81 12.76
N ALA A 212 -12.36 -7.83 12.49
CA ALA A 212 -13.79 -8.04 12.30
C ALA A 212 -14.09 -8.92 11.07
N GLU A 213 -13.37 -8.74 9.96
CA GLU A 213 -13.46 -9.59 8.77
C GLU A 213 -13.08 -11.05 9.05
N ARG A 214 -12.21 -11.28 10.04
CA ARG A 214 -11.85 -12.61 10.55
C ARG A 214 -12.87 -13.17 11.55
N GLY A 215 -13.94 -12.44 11.85
CA GLY A 215 -14.98 -12.84 12.80
C GLY A 215 -14.60 -12.64 14.27
N LEU A 216 -13.55 -11.87 14.56
CA LEU A 216 -13.13 -11.60 15.94
C LEU A 216 -13.98 -10.49 16.57
N PRO A 217 -14.29 -10.57 17.88
CA PRO A 217 -15.03 -9.53 18.56
C PRO A 217 -14.19 -8.25 18.66
N ALA A 218 -14.85 -7.11 18.43
CA ALA A 218 -14.24 -5.80 18.52
C ALA A 218 -13.73 -5.52 19.94
N LEU A 219 -12.44 -5.21 20.07
CA LEU A 219 -11.87 -4.79 21.34
C LEU A 219 -12.09 -3.28 21.56
N GLY A 220 -12.15 -2.91 22.84
CA GLY A 220 -12.18 -1.51 23.23
C GLY A 220 -10.89 -0.78 22.83
N LYS A 221 -10.99 0.52 22.54
CA LYS A 221 -9.85 1.36 22.09
C LYS A 221 -8.60 1.26 22.97
N LYS A 222 -8.76 1.05 24.29
CA LYS A 222 -7.66 0.92 25.26
C LYS A 222 -6.80 -0.34 25.07
N GLN A 223 -7.28 -1.31 24.30
CA GLN A 223 -6.59 -2.56 23.97
C GLN A 223 -5.69 -2.44 22.74
N TYR A 224 -5.64 -1.26 22.11
CA TYR A 224 -4.74 -0.99 21.00
C TYR A 224 -3.73 0.08 21.40
N ASN A 225 -2.46 -0.26 21.30
CA ASN A 225 -1.36 0.68 21.41
C ASN A 225 -0.31 0.37 20.33
N MET A 226 -0.54 0.91 19.13
CA MET A 226 0.37 0.74 18.00
C MET A 226 1.65 1.55 18.20
N ARG A 227 2.79 0.86 18.35
CA ARG A 227 4.13 1.45 18.42
C ARG A 227 4.96 0.98 17.24
N LEU A 228 5.89 1.83 16.82
CA LEU A 228 6.87 1.47 15.81
C LEU A 228 7.78 0.36 16.40
N LEU A 229 7.95 -0.72 15.65
CA LEU A 229 8.85 -1.81 15.99
C LEU A 229 10.19 -1.57 15.28
N GLU A 230 11.28 -1.55 16.05
CA GLU A 230 12.62 -1.21 15.55
C GLU A 230 13.68 -2.22 16.06
N GLY A 231 14.89 -2.11 15.50
CA GLY A 231 16.06 -2.88 15.95
C GLY A 231 15.91 -4.39 15.77
N ALA A 232 16.44 -5.15 16.74
CA ALA A 232 16.49 -6.61 16.69
C ALA A 232 15.10 -7.26 16.63
N ALA A 233 14.08 -6.66 17.25
CA ALA A 233 12.72 -7.19 17.22
C ALA A 233 12.08 -7.08 15.83
N CYS A 234 12.30 -5.95 15.14
CA CYS A 234 11.85 -5.80 13.75
C CYS A 234 12.61 -6.76 12.82
N GLN A 235 13.92 -6.91 13.01
CA GLN A 235 14.74 -7.83 12.21
C GLN A 235 14.33 -9.29 12.44
N ALA A 236 13.97 -9.68 13.67
CA ALA A 236 13.53 -11.03 13.97
C ALA A 236 12.21 -11.39 13.26
N ILE A 237 11.28 -10.44 13.12
CA ILE A 237 9.98 -10.67 12.47
C ILE A 237 10.09 -10.54 10.95
N THR A 238 10.84 -9.57 10.45
CA THR A 238 10.89 -9.25 9.00
C THR A 238 12.05 -9.88 8.25
N GLY A 239 13.07 -10.37 8.97
CA GLY A 239 14.36 -10.76 8.42
C GLY A 239 15.16 -9.59 7.83
N CYS A 240 14.73 -8.34 8.04
CA CYS A 240 15.31 -7.15 7.41
C CYS A 240 16.00 -6.26 8.45
N GLY A 241 17.16 -5.72 8.08
CA GLY A 241 17.86 -4.73 8.90
C GLY A 241 17.14 -3.37 8.96
N HIS A 242 17.69 -2.46 9.77
CA HIS A 242 17.21 -1.09 9.84
C HIS A 242 17.24 -0.42 8.45
N ASN A 243 16.19 0.34 8.12
CA ASN A 243 16.00 0.98 6.82
C ASN A 243 16.02 0.03 5.60
N ALA A 244 15.75 -1.26 5.82
CA ALA A 244 15.78 -2.28 4.78
C ALA A 244 14.47 -3.07 4.67
N VAL A 245 13.48 -2.82 5.54
CA VAL A 245 12.20 -3.56 5.56
C VAL A 245 11.55 -3.57 4.18
N THR A 246 11.15 -4.74 3.71
CA THR A 246 10.46 -4.96 2.42
C THR A 246 9.14 -5.68 2.66
N PRO A 247 8.08 -5.45 1.86
CA PRO A 247 6.84 -6.22 1.89
C PRO A 247 7.01 -7.62 1.26
N LEU A 248 8.12 -7.89 0.57
CA LEU A 248 8.38 -9.19 -0.02
C LEU A 248 8.67 -10.24 1.06
N LYS A 249 8.13 -11.46 0.87
CA LYS A 249 8.30 -12.62 1.77
C LYS A 249 7.92 -12.31 3.23
N GLN A 250 6.87 -11.50 3.44
CA GLN A 250 6.36 -11.18 4.77
C GLN A 250 5.03 -11.91 5.04
N ASP A 251 4.92 -12.53 6.22
CA ASP A 251 3.67 -13.16 6.69
C ASP A 251 2.73 -12.16 7.41
N LEU A 252 3.18 -10.91 7.55
CA LEU A 252 2.42 -9.85 8.20
C LEU A 252 1.31 -9.32 7.29
N PRO A 253 0.13 -8.94 7.83
CA PRO A 253 -0.80 -8.10 7.11
C PRO A 253 -0.11 -6.81 6.66
N ILE A 254 -0.36 -6.41 5.41
CA ILE A 254 0.24 -5.21 4.82
C ILE A 254 -0.84 -4.16 4.61
N VAL A 255 -0.63 -2.97 5.17
CA VAL A 255 -1.46 -1.79 4.94
C VAL A 255 -0.72 -0.83 4.02
N LEU A 256 -1.37 -0.46 2.92
CA LEU A 256 -0.87 0.54 1.97
C LEU A 256 -1.65 1.84 2.18
N SER A 257 -0.96 2.97 2.31
CA SER A 257 -1.61 4.28 2.34
C SER A 257 -2.37 4.53 1.04
N ASP A 258 -3.63 4.94 1.13
CA ASP A 258 -4.47 5.37 0.00
C ASP A 258 -3.83 6.49 -0.85
N ALA A 259 -3.09 7.41 -0.24
CA ALA A 259 -2.33 8.43 -0.97
C ALA A 259 -1.40 7.84 -2.05
N ILE A 260 -0.87 6.63 -1.85
CA ILE A 260 -0.01 5.94 -2.82
C ILE A 260 -0.81 5.47 -4.04
N THR A 261 -2.10 5.15 -3.89
CA THR A 261 -2.98 4.77 -5.01
C THR A 261 -3.34 5.93 -5.91
N ASN A 262 -3.06 7.16 -5.47
CA ASN A 262 -3.30 8.38 -6.25
C ASN A 262 -2.03 8.90 -6.94
N LEU A 263 -0.92 8.15 -6.90
CA LEU A 263 0.32 8.53 -7.58
C LEU A 263 0.13 8.55 -9.11
N PRO A 264 0.44 9.66 -9.80
CA PRO A 264 0.21 9.78 -11.23
C PRO A 264 0.94 8.74 -12.10
N SER A 265 2.07 8.24 -11.62
CA SER A 265 2.90 7.24 -12.31
C SER A 265 2.43 5.80 -12.11
N GLY A 266 1.53 5.54 -11.16
CA GLY A 266 1.12 4.19 -10.79
C GLY A 266 2.25 3.31 -10.21
N GLN A 267 3.35 3.91 -9.76
CA GLN A 267 4.51 3.20 -9.20
C GLN A 267 5.08 3.91 -7.99
N PHE A 268 5.79 3.16 -7.14
CA PHE A 268 6.45 3.68 -5.94
C PHE A 268 7.70 2.89 -5.58
N TRP A 269 8.57 3.49 -4.78
CA TRP A 269 9.86 2.96 -4.35
C TRP A 269 9.90 2.77 -2.84
N LEU A 270 10.53 1.69 -2.36
CA LEU A 270 10.73 1.44 -0.93
C LEU A 270 11.97 0.55 -0.67
N GLY A 271 12.19 0.16 0.60
CA GLY A 271 13.27 -0.75 0.99
C GLY A 271 13.20 -2.11 0.29
N GLY A 272 14.32 -2.57 -0.26
CA GLY A 272 14.40 -3.82 -1.02
C GLY A 272 14.94 -5.02 -0.22
N GLY A 273 14.95 -4.98 1.11
CA GLY A 273 15.51 -6.03 1.97
C GLY A 273 16.94 -5.77 2.45
N HIS A 274 17.65 -4.82 1.83
CA HIS A 274 18.98 -4.34 2.24
C HIS A 274 19.02 -2.81 2.26
N VAL A 275 19.89 -2.20 3.09
CA VAL A 275 20.01 -0.73 3.21
C VAL A 275 20.36 -0.09 1.87
N ASP A 276 21.18 -0.77 1.07
CA ASP A 276 21.64 -0.36 -0.26
C ASP A 276 20.84 -0.96 -1.42
N LEU A 277 19.63 -1.48 -1.16
CA LEU A 277 18.76 -2.04 -2.20
C LEU A 277 17.38 -1.41 -2.13
N LYS A 278 16.85 -0.97 -3.28
CA LYS A 278 15.51 -0.39 -3.40
C LYS A 278 14.63 -1.23 -4.30
N LEU A 279 13.37 -1.33 -3.92
CA LEU A 279 12.33 -2.05 -4.62
C LEU A 279 11.36 -1.06 -5.24
N ARG A 280 11.17 -1.12 -6.56
CA ARG A 280 10.09 -0.45 -7.28
C ARG A 280 8.94 -1.42 -7.52
N LEU A 281 7.71 -0.96 -7.28
CA LEU A 281 6.49 -1.73 -7.52
C LEU A 281 5.46 -0.89 -8.27
N GLN A 282 4.63 -1.56 -9.08
CA GLN A 282 3.39 -1.00 -9.62
C GLN A 282 2.29 -1.09 -8.56
N VAL A 283 1.52 -0.03 -8.38
CA VAL A 283 0.55 0.08 -7.28
C VAL A 283 -0.56 -0.97 -7.37
N GLU A 284 -1.22 -1.07 -8.51
CA GLU A 284 -2.36 -1.99 -8.71
C GLU A 284 -1.93 -3.45 -8.61
N GLU A 285 -0.74 -3.76 -9.14
CA GLU A 285 -0.17 -5.10 -9.08
C GLU A 285 0.23 -5.47 -7.64
N ALA A 286 0.89 -4.55 -6.93
CA ALA A 286 1.27 -4.73 -5.54
C ALA A 286 0.06 -5.02 -4.65
N ILE A 287 -1.02 -4.24 -4.79
CA ILE A 287 -2.27 -4.44 -4.04
C ILE A 287 -2.83 -5.84 -4.29
N ARG A 288 -2.94 -6.23 -5.57
CA ARG A 288 -3.56 -7.51 -5.95
C ARG A 288 -2.71 -8.71 -5.54
N VAL A 289 -1.42 -8.70 -5.84
CA VAL A 289 -0.52 -9.85 -5.69
C VAL A 289 -0.11 -10.03 -4.23
N MET A 290 0.24 -8.95 -3.55
CA MET A 290 0.65 -9.00 -2.13
C MET A 290 -0.52 -8.80 -1.15
N LYS A 291 -1.76 -8.72 -1.66
CA LYS A 291 -2.99 -8.59 -0.88
C LYS A 291 -2.93 -7.42 0.11
N MET A 292 -2.40 -6.28 -0.33
CA MET A 292 -2.29 -5.10 0.52
C MET A 292 -3.67 -4.50 0.78
N THR A 293 -3.95 -4.19 2.05
CA THR A 293 -5.16 -3.45 2.43
C THR A 293 -4.93 -1.97 2.25
N VAL A 294 -5.67 -1.35 1.33
CA VAL A 294 -5.60 0.09 1.08
C VAL A 294 -6.43 0.83 2.12
N ALA A 295 -5.84 1.82 2.78
CA ALA A 295 -6.57 2.66 3.74
C ALA A 295 -5.94 4.04 3.92
N ASP A 296 -6.78 5.01 4.29
CA ASP A 296 -6.34 6.30 4.81
C ASP A 296 -5.70 6.09 6.19
N VAL A 297 -4.36 6.15 6.23
CA VAL A 297 -3.56 5.99 7.45
C VAL A 297 -2.60 7.15 7.66
N THR A 298 -2.74 8.25 6.92
CA THR A 298 -1.87 9.42 7.02
C THR A 298 -2.61 10.61 7.59
N ALA A 299 -1.87 11.60 8.10
CA ALA A 299 -2.39 12.81 8.73
C ALA A 299 -2.45 13.99 7.76
#